data_AF-A0AAJ0EI55-F1
#
_entry.id   AF-A0AAJ0EI55-F1
#
_cell.length_a   1.000
_cell.length_b   1.000
_cell.length_c   1.000
_cell.angle_alpha   90.00
_cell.angle_beta   90.00
_cell.angle_gamma   90.00
#
_symmetry.space_group_name_H-M   'P 1'
#
loop_
_entity.id
_entity.type
_entity.pdbx_description
1 polymer ?
#
loop_
_entity_poly.entity_id
_entity_poly.type
_entity_poly.pdbx_seq_one_letter_code
_entity_poly.pdbx_strand_id
1 'polypeptide(L)'
;MAFGWSEIRSLLLVFGPILLPKAIAAYKSIRNASQHSGEPIPPPPRIARALAILAIIVIVYLVKTLPPLAPENLFTLTQSRLQIPVDVLFNRLSSLRPESALTAADERLRARFVNLESRLLYLQLGPAALADCPFCKSEDPKSYFYYALPAIILPHLVNLIALAAVTSSTFTGRDGARWRSHATMAAAALTAADAVLVGQYDYSANASALRLQDMDFFYWRARALRYIALAVLDIGIGALLFLSGTRRAFVLPPSEAERIEASNRALTTVKSKLSALGIVKNTTLRDEELRARSQAYWLREGQMVREAMEEREVVESVNDALENRINIQQVTSDAENYTEGVFRQPEGTAQ
;
A
#
# COMPACT_ATOMS: atom_id res chain seq x y z
N MET A 1 10.07 -24.97 14.23
CA MET A 1 9.53 -24.28 15.43
C MET A 1 8.19 -23.64 15.08
N ALA A 2 7.08 -24.16 15.61
CA ALA A 2 5.81 -23.46 15.55
C ALA A 2 5.88 -22.30 16.54
N PHE A 3 5.52 -21.08 16.12
CA PHE A 3 5.41 -19.94 17.03
C PHE A 3 4.39 -20.30 18.12
N GLY A 4 4.85 -20.50 19.35
CA GLY A 4 3.99 -20.75 20.49
C GLY A 4 3.20 -19.51 20.86
N TRP A 5 2.04 -19.71 21.47
CA TRP A 5 1.22 -18.63 22.02
C TRP A 5 2.00 -17.79 23.06
N SER A 6 2.96 -18.40 23.74
CA SER A 6 3.91 -17.76 24.66
C SER A 6 4.76 -16.67 24.00
N GLU A 7 5.33 -16.95 22.84
CA GLU A 7 6.19 -16.04 22.08
C GLU A 7 5.38 -14.89 21.48
N ILE A 8 4.16 -15.18 21.02
CA ILE A 8 3.23 -14.16 20.52
C ILE A 8 2.81 -13.23 21.67
N ARG A 9 2.55 -13.79 22.86
CA ARG A 9 2.19 -13.02 24.06
C ARG A 9 3.34 -12.13 24.53
N SER A 10 4.58 -12.61 24.54
CA SER A 10 5.74 -11.80 24.94
C SER A 10 6.01 -10.68 23.94
N LEU A 11 5.91 -10.94 22.63
CA LEU A 11 5.96 -9.90 21.60
C LEU A 11 4.84 -8.87 21.75
N LEU A 12 3.61 -9.30 22.01
CA LEU A 12 2.48 -8.40 22.24
C LEU A 12 2.62 -7.58 23.51
N LEU A 13 3.22 -8.12 24.58
CA LEU A 13 3.45 -7.34 25.81
C LEU A 13 4.53 -6.28 25.63
N VAL A 14 5.59 -6.58 24.87
CA VAL A 14 6.70 -5.65 24.62
C VAL A 14 6.31 -4.58 23.59
N PHE A 15 5.70 -5.00 22.47
CA PHE A 15 5.38 -4.08 21.37
C PHE A 15 3.96 -3.53 21.45
N GLY A 16 3.05 -4.14 22.21
CA GLY A 16 1.66 -3.72 22.37
C GLY A 16 1.52 -2.26 22.77
N PRO A 17 2.23 -1.76 23.80
CA PRO A 17 2.14 -0.34 24.20
C PRO A 17 2.54 0.65 23.10
N ILE A 18 3.40 0.23 22.16
CA ILE A 18 3.90 1.07 21.05
C ILE A 18 3.01 0.93 19.80
N LEU A 19 2.56 -0.29 19.51
CA LEU A 19 1.76 -0.60 18.32
C LEU A 19 0.28 -0.25 18.51
N LEU A 20 -0.27 -0.47 19.70
CA LEU A 20 -1.69 -0.22 20.01
C LEU A 20 -2.13 1.23 19.76
N PRO A 21 -1.42 2.27 20.23
CA PRO A 21 -1.83 3.65 19.95
C PRO A 21 -1.75 3.98 18.45
N LYS A 22 -0.78 3.41 17.71
CA LYS A 22 -0.69 3.59 16.25
C LYS A 22 -1.81 2.86 15.50
N ALA A 23 -2.18 1.66 15.94
CA ALA A 23 -3.30 0.92 15.38
C ALA A 23 -4.63 1.63 15.65
N ILE A 24 -4.82 2.17 16.86
CA ILE A 24 -6.00 2.98 17.21
C ILE A 24 -6.02 4.27 16.38
N ALA A 25 -4.88 4.95 16.20
CA ALA A 25 -4.80 6.14 15.36
C ALA A 25 -5.10 5.84 13.89
N ALA A 26 -4.60 4.72 13.36
CA ALA A 26 -4.91 4.26 12.01
C ALA A 26 -6.41 3.93 11.87
N TYR A 27 -6.99 3.22 12.84
CA TYR A 27 -8.42 2.92 12.87
C TYR A 27 -9.28 4.19 12.95
N LYS A 28 -8.94 5.14 13.83
CA LYS A 28 -9.61 6.44 13.92
C LYS A 28 -9.44 7.23 12.62
N SER A 29 -8.28 7.19 11.98
CA SER A 29 -8.06 7.83 10.68
C SER A 29 -8.95 7.23 9.59
N ILE A 30 -9.12 5.90 9.55
CA ILE A 30 -10.03 5.24 8.61
C ILE A 30 -11.49 5.60 8.91
N ARG A 31 -11.89 5.54 10.18
CA ARG A 31 -13.27 5.85 10.61
C ARG A 31 -13.63 7.32 10.36
N ASN A 32 -12.76 8.25 10.74
CA ASN A 32 -13.01 9.68 10.61
C ASN A 32 -12.80 10.17 9.16
N ALA A 33 -11.99 9.46 8.36
CA ALA A 33 -11.93 9.70 6.92
C ALA A 33 -13.32 9.55 6.32
N SER A 34 -14.09 8.51 6.64
CA SER A 34 -15.45 8.35 6.10
C SER A 34 -16.43 9.50 6.40
N GLN A 35 -16.14 10.34 7.41
CA GLN A 35 -16.98 11.48 7.79
C GLN A 35 -16.57 12.79 7.10
N HIS A 36 -15.30 12.92 6.68
CA HIS A 36 -14.75 14.16 6.10
C HIS A 36 -14.13 13.96 4.71
N SER A 37 -14.03 12.72 4.22
CA SER A 37 -13.54 12.39 2.89
C SER A 37 -14.64 12.68 1.88
N GLY A 38 -14.33 13.52 0.89
CA GLY A 38 -15.17 13.66 -0.29
C GLY A 38 -15.46 12.31 -0.95
N GLU A 39 -16.46 12.30 -1.84
CA GLU A 39 -16.97 11.09 -2.49
C GLU A 39 -15.84 10.18 -3.02
N PRO A 40 -15.90 8.84 -2.80
CA PRO A 40 -14.87 7.92 -3.24
C PRO A 40 -14.60 8.06 -4.74
N ILE A 41 -13.35 8.30 -5.10
CA ILE A 41 -12.95 8.50 -6.49
C ILE A 41 -12.41 7.18 -7.04
N PRO A 42 -12.68 6.83 -8.32
CA PRO A 42 -11.99 5.73 -8.97
C PRO A 42 -10.45 5.90 -8.88
N PRO A 43 -9.69 4.80 -8.80
CA PRO A 43 -8.25 4.88 -8.64
C PRO A 43 -7.63 5.64 -9.83
N PRO A 44 -6.80 6.67 -9.58
CA PRO A 44 -6.09 7.37 -10.64
C PRO A 44 -5.29 6.39 -11.50
N PRO A 45 -5.13 6.62 -12.81
CA PRO A 45 -4.51 5.67 -13.73
C PRO A 45 -3.07 5.29 -13.33
N ARG A 46 -2.35 6.22 -12.68
CA ARG A 46 -1.01 5.98 -12.12
C ARG A 46 -1.03 4.96 -10.98
N ILE A 47 -1.98 5.10 -10.06
CA ILE A 47 -2.14 4.18 -8.93
C ILE A 47 -2.66 2.83 -9.42
N ALA A 48 -3.59 2.81 -10.38
CA ALA A 48 -4.06 1.56 -10.99
C ALA A 48 -2.91 0.76 -11.63
N ARG A 49 -2.01 1.42 -12.38
CA ARG A 49 -0.80 0.77 -12.93
C ARG A 49 0.12 0.22 -11.84
N ALA A 50 0.30 0.99 -10.76
CA ALA A 50 1.11 0.56 -9.63
C ALA A 50 0.54 -0.69 -8.93
N LEU A 51 -0.78 -0.71 -8.73
CA LEU A 51 -1.49 -1.87 -8.18
C LEU A 51 -1.40 -3.07 -9.12
N ALA A 52 -1.49 -2.87 -10.43
CA ALA A 52 -1.31 -3.94 -11.40
C ALA A 52 0.11 -4.55 -11.35
N ILE A 53 1.15 -3.72 -11.23
CA ILE A 53 2.54 -4.19 -11.05
C ILE A 53 2.67 -5.02 -9.77
N LEU A 54 2.16 -4.52 -8.64
CA LEU A 54 2.20 -5.26 -7.37
C LEU A 54 1.40 -6.57 -7.46
N ALA A 55 0.25 -6.57 -8.12
CA ALA A 55 -0.55 -7.79 -8.32
C ALA A 55 0.22 -8.84 -9.11
N ILE A 56 0.91 -8.44 -10.19
CA ILE A 56 1.76 -9.35 -10.97
C ILE A 56 2.89 -9.92 -10.11
N ILE A 57 3.57 -9.08 -9.33
CA ILE A 57 4.67 -9.51 -8.45
C ILE A 57 4.16 -10.50 -7.39
N VAL A 58 3.03 -10.21 -6.76
CA VAL A 58 2.36 -11.10 -5.80
C VAL A 58 2.06 -12.45 -6.45
N ILE A 59 1.47 -12.46 -7.65
CA ILE A 59 1.20 -13.70 -8.38
C ILE A 59 2.51 -14.47 -8.65
N VAL A 60 3.57 -13.80 -9.08
CA VAL A 60 4.88 -14.43 -9.31
C VAL A 60 5.41 -15.07 -8.03
N TYR A 61 5.34 -14.39 -6.88
CA TYR A 61 5.78 -14.96 -5.61
C TYR A 61 4.92 -16.14 -5.18
N LEU A 62 3.60 -16.05 -5.29
CA LEU A 62 2.70 -17.16 -4.99
C LEU A 62 2.97 -18.36 -5.91
N VAL A 63 3.18 -18.14 -7.20
CA VAL A 63 3.58 -19.20 -8.15
C VAL A 63 4.91 -19.82 -7.73
N LYS A 64 5.90 -19.04 -7.29
CA LYS A 64 7.19 -19.55 -6.79
C LYS A 64 7.09 -20.39 -5.51
N THR A 65 5.95 -20.36 -4.80
CA THR A 65 5.70 -21.27 -3.66
C THR A 65 5.29 -22.67 -4.09
N LEU A 66 4.87 -22.86 -5.35
CA LEU A 66 4.38 -24.14 -5.83
C LEU A 66 5.50 -25.19 -5.86
N PRO A 67 5.23 -26.43 -5.40
CA PRO A 67 6.19 -27.54 -5.40
C PRO A 67 6.98 -27.76 -6.71
N PRO A 68 6.37 -27.71 -7.92
CA PRO A 68 7.12 -27.94 -9.16
C PRO A 68 8.17 -26.87 -9.48
N LEU A 69 8.10 -25.70 -8.84
CA LEU A 69 9.06 -24.61 -9.01
C LEU A 69 10.09 -24.55 -7.87
N ALA A 70 9.95 -25.41 -6.87
CA ALA A 70 10.97 -25.64 -5.86
C ALA A 70 11.98 -26.68 -6.37
N PRO A 71 13.26 -26.60 -5.97
CA PRO A 71 14.23 -27.62 -6.34
C PRO A 71 13.83 -28.95 -5.69
N GLU A 72 14.15 -30.05 -6.37
CA GLU A 72 13.79 -31.38 -5.91
C GLU A 72 14.46 -31.70 -4.56
N ASN A 73 13.69 -32.35 -3.68
CA ASN A 73 14.20 -32.85 -2.43
C ASN A 73 14.52 -34.33 -2.54
N LEU A 74 15.82 -34.63 -2.49
CA LEU A 74 16.39 -35.93 -2.76
C LEU A 74 15.90 -37.00 -1.77
N PHE A 75 15.71 -36.67 -0.49
CA PHE A 75 15.22 -37.61 0.53
C PHE A 75 13.73 -37.92 0.34
N THR A 76 12.93 -36.93 -0.06
CA THR A 76 11.51 -37.16 -0.37
C THR A 76 11.32 -37.92 -1.68
N LEU A 77 12.14 -37.63 -2.70
CA LEU A 77 12.05 -38.28 -3.99
C LEU A 77 12.41 -39.77 -3.90
N THR A 78 13.49 -40.08 -3.16
CA THR A 78 13.98 -41.46 -2.97
C THR A 78 13.34 -42.18 -1.78
N GLN A 79 12.40 -41.53 -1.06
CA GLN A 79 11.77 -42.03 0.17
C GLN A 79 12.79 -42.61 1.18
N SER A 80 13.88 -41.87 1.40
CA SER A 80 15.03 -42.36 2.16
C SER A 80 15.25 -41.59 3.46
N ARG A 81 15.65 -42.29 4.52
CA ARG A 81 16.03 -41.69 5.81
C ARG A 81 17.38 -40.96 5.71
N LEU A 82 17.62 -40.00 6.61
CA LEU A 82 18.85 -39.21 6.61
C LEU A 82 20.14 -40.04 6.76
N GLN A 83 20.10 -41.15 7.52
CA GLN A 83 21.25 -42.03 7.82
C GLN A 83 21.55 -43.07 6.72
N ILE A 84 20.86 -43.05 5.59
CA ILE A 84 21.08 -44.00 4.49
C ILE A 84 22.53 -43.93 3.95
N PRO A 85 23.18 -45.03 3.55
CA PRO A 85 24.47 -44.96 2.87
C PRO A 85 24.38 -44.15 1.57
N VAL A 86 25.42 -43.35 1.26
CA VAL A 86 25.44 -42.43 0.11
C VAL A 86 25.24 -43.20 -1.20
N ASP A 87 25.93 -44.31 -1.38
CA ASP A 87 25.85 -45.09 -2.62
C ASP A 87 24.45 -45.66 -2.84
N VAL A 88 23.80 -46.13 -1.78
CA VAL A 88 22.41 -46.64 -1.87
C VAL A 88 21.44 -45.51 -2.25
N LEU A 89 21.65 -44.32 -1.68
CA LEU A 89 20.83 -43.15 -1.96
C LEU A 89 20.93 -42.71 -3.43
N PHE A 90 22.16 -42.61 -3.95
CA PHE A 90 22.38 -42.19 -5.33
C PHE A 90 22.09 -43.31 -6.35
N ASN A 91 22.20 -44.58 -5.98
CA ASN A 91 21.70 -45.69 -6.82
C ASN A 91 20.17 -45.70 -6.94
N ARG A 92 19.45 -45.35 -5.86
CA ARG A 92 17.98 -45.15 -5.93
C ARG A 92 17.62 -43.91 -6.75
N LEU A 93 18.41 -42.84 -6.64
CA LEU A 93 18.21 -41.66 -7.45
C LEU A 93 18.43 -41.96 -8.93
N SER A 94 19.50 -42.68 -9.28
CA SER A 94 19.79 -43.03 -10.67
C SER A 94 18.64 -43.85 -11.27
N SER A 95 18.04 -44.80 -10.53
CA SER A 95 16.89 -45.56 -11.01
C SER A 95 15.61 -44.73 -11.25
N LEU A 96 15.52 -43.52 -10.67
CA LEU A 96 14.41 -42.59 -10.88
C LEU A 96 14.69 -41.56 -11.99
N ARG A 97 15.95 -41.45 -12.44
CA ARG A 97 16.35 -40.53 -13.51
C ARG A 97 16.13 -41.16 -14.89
N PRO A 98 15.93 -40.33 -15.93
CA PRO A 98 15.99 -40.80 -17.31
C PRO A 98 17.30 -41.55 -17.57
N GLU A 99 17.24 -42.63 -18.36
CA GLU A 99 18.41 -43.44 -18.74
C GLU A 99 19.12 -44.16 -17.58
N SER A 100 18.53 -44.18 -16.38
CA SER A 100 19.12 -44.77 -15.17
C SER A 100 20.49 -44.16 -14.78
N ALA A 101 20.76 -42.93 -15.22
CA ALA A 101 22.04 -42.25 -15.04
C ALA A 101 21.91 -41.02 -14.14
N LEU A 102 22.96 -40.73 -13.36
CA LEU A 102 23.02 -39.52 -12.54
C LEU A 102 23.28 -38.30 -13.42
N THR A 103 22.62 -37.18 -13.11
CA THR A 103 22.94 -35.91 -13.77
C THR A 103 24.26 -35.34 -13.24
N ALA A 104 24.90 -34.44 -13.98
CA ALA A 104 26.12 -33.76 -13.52
C ALA A 104 25.90 -32.99 -12.20
N ALA A 105 24.69 -32.51 -11.93
CA ALA A 105 24.35 -31.88 -10.66
C ALA A 105 24.27 -32.91 -9.52
N ASP A 106 23.67 -34.09 -9.79
CA ASP A 106 23.59 -35.19 -8.82
C ASP A 106 25.00 -35.71 -8.47
N GLU A 107 25.92 -35.80 -9.45
CA GLU A 107 27.30 -36.21 -9.21
C GLU A 107 28.08 -35.23 -8.33
N ARG A 108 27.94 -33.92 -8.58
CA ARG A 108 28.53 -32.88 -7.71
C ARG A 108 27.98 -32.95 -6.30
N LEU A 109 26.67 -33.18 -6.15
CA LEU A 109 26.05 -33.34 -4.84
C LEU A 109 26.53 -34.61 -4.13
N ARG A 110 26.67 -35.72 -4.85
CA ARG A 110 27.21 -36.98 -4.33
C ARG A 110 28.60 -36.80 -3.76
N ALA A 111 29.47 -36.08 -4.46
CA ALA A 111 30.83 -35.78 -3.99
C ALA A 111 30.88 -34.99 -2.68
N ARG A 112 29.79 -34.28 -2.34
CA ARG A 112 29.69 -33.44 -1.13
C ARG A 112 29.04 -34.16 0.05
N PHE A 113 28.35 -35.28 -0.16
CA PHE A 113 27.66 -36.06 0.88
C PHE A 113 28.62 -36.96 1.69
N VAL A 114 29.72 -36.42 2.21
CA VAL A 114 30.78 -37.20 2.87
C VAL A 114 30.41 -37.60 4.30
N ASN A 115 29.73 -36.72 5.03
CA ASN A 115 29.40 -36.90 6.45
C ASN A 115 27.93 -36.55 6.75
N LEU A 116 27.45 -36.89 7.95
CA LEU A 116 26.09 -36.53 8.37
C LEU A 116 25.87 -35.00 8.33
N GLU A 117 26.89 -34.23 8.72
CA GLU A 117 26.87 -32.77 8.73
C GLU A 117 26.50 -32.17 7.36
N SER A 118 27.14 -32.65 6.28
CA SER A 118 26.82 -32.21 4.91
C SER A 118 25.35 -32.43 4.54
N ARG A 119 24.74 -33.51 5.05
CA ARG A 119 23.33 -33.82 4.81
C ARG A 119 22.39 -32.95 5.64
N LEU A 120 22.80 -32.54 6.84
CA LEU A 120 22.03 -31.58 7.62
C LEU A 120 22.08 -30.19 6.98
N LEU A 121 23.26 -29.77 6.50
CA LEU A 121 23.43 -28.52 5.76
C LEU A 121 22.62 -28.52 4.45
N TYR A 122 22.49 -29.67 3.77
CA TYR A 122 21.58 -29.83 2.64
C TYR A 122 20.13 -29.51 3.00
N LEU A 123 19.63 -29.96 4.16
CA LEU A 123 18.26 -29.69 4.60
C LEU A 123 18.05 -28.22 5.00
N GLN A 124 19.10 -27.53 5.46
CA GLN A 124 19.04 -26.12 5.86
C GLN A 124 19.17 -25.16 4.67
N LEU A 125 20.20 -25.35 3.83
CA LEU A 125 20.62 -24.39 2.79
C LEU A 125 20.27 -24.84 1.37
N GLY A 126 19.88 -26.10 1.20
CA GLY A 126 19.39 -26.64 -0.07
C GLY A 126 20.48 -27.22 -0.98
N PRO A 127 20.06 -27.78 -2.14
CA PRO A 127 20.95 -28.50 -3.07
C PRO A 127 22.05 -27.62 -3.69
N ALA A 128 21.69 -26.42 -4.17
CA ALA A 128 22.61 -25.56 -4.90
C ALA A 128 23.77 -25.06 -4.01
N ALA A 129 23.47 -24.68 -2.76
CA ALA A 129 24.49 -24.22 -1.82
C ALA A 129 25.55 -25.29 -1.56
N LEU A 130 25.15 -26.56 -1.51
CA LEU A 130 26.03 -27.67 -1.22
C LEU A 130 26.77 -28.17 -2.47
N ALA A 131 26.08 -28.26 -3.61
CA ALA A 131 26.65 -28.77 -4.87
C ALA A 131 27.62 -27.78 -5.53
N ASP A 132 27.27 -26.49 -5.56
CA ASP A 132 27.94 -25.50 -6.41
C ASP A 132 28.97 -24.64 -5.66
N CYS A 133 29.04 -24.72 -4.32
CA CYS A 133 30.02 -23.93 -3.58
C CYS A 133 31.46 -24.45 -3.80
N PRO A 134 32.39 -23.62 -4.30
CA PRO A 134 33.76 -24.05 -4.58
C PRO A 134 34.66 -24.08 -3.34
N PHE A 135 34.45 -23.19 -2.38
CA PHE A 135 35.33 -23.01 -1.21
C PHE A 135 34.77 -23.58 0.11
N CYS A 136 33.52 -24.05 0.11
CA CYS A 136 32.86 -24.49 1.33
C CYS A 136 33.38 -25.86 1.81
N LYS A 137 33.46 -26.01 3.14
CA LYS A 137 33.86 -27.24 3.82
C LYS A 137 32.84 -27.58 4.89
N SER A 138 32.52 -28.86 5.07
CA SER A 138 31.54 -29.30 6.08
C SER A 138 31.95 -28.99 7.52
N GLU A 139 33.25 -28.82 7.79
CA GLU A 139 33.77 -28.45 9.10
C GLU A 139 33.52 -26.98 9.46
N ASP A 140 33.27 -26.12 8.46
CA ASP A 140 32.88 -24.73 8.65
C ASP A 140 31.50 -24.46 8.03
N PRO A 141 30.40 -24.74 8.78
CA PRO A 141 29.03 -24.50 8.33
C PRO A 141 28.76 -23.07 7.85
N LYS A 142 29.47 -22.08 8.40
CA LYS A 142 29.26 -20.66 8.04
C LYS A 142 29.68 -20.37 6.60
N SER A 143 30.66 -21.10 6.07
CA SER A 143 31.10 -20.97 4.67
C SER A 143 29.94 -21.20 3.68
N TYR A 144 29.10 -22.22 3.93
CA TYR A 144 27.91 -22.49 3.13
C TYR A 144 26.83 -21.42 3.30
N PHE A 145 26.64 -20.90 4.51
CA PHE A 145 25.67 -19.83 4.75
C PHE A 145 26.06 -18.56 3.98
N TYR A 146 27.33 -18.15 4.02
CA TYR A 146 27.80 -16.97 3.27
C TYR A 146 27.65 -17.15 1.76
N TYR A 147 27.88 -18.35 1.24
CA TYR A 147 27.62 -18.67 -0.17
C TYR A 147 26.14 -18.62 -0.53
N ALA A 148 25.24 -19.09 0.34
CA ALA A 148 23.80 -19.09 0.12
C ALA A 148 23.14 -17.71 0.31
N LEU A 149 23.77 -16.82 1.07
CA LEU A 149 23.23 -15.52 1.48
C LEU A 149 22.80 -14.62 0.30
N PRO A 150 23.57 -14.49 -0.79
CA PRO A 150 23.11 -13.77 -1.98
C PRO A 150 21.81 -14.33 -2.56
N ALA A 151 21.65 -15.65 -2.63
CA ALA A 151 20.43 -16.28 -3.15
C ALA A 151 19.22 -16.07 -2.21
N ILE A 152 19.46 -15.94 -0.90
CA ILE A 152 18.44 -15.62 0.10
C ILE A 152 18.01 -14.15 -0.01
N ILE A 153 18.97 -13.23 -0.13
CA ILE A 153 18.74 -11.78 -0.14
C ILE A 153 18.20 -11.27 -1.48
N LEU A 154 18.62 -11.86 -2.60
CA LEU A 154 18.24 -11.43 -3.94
C LEU A 154 16.73 -11.19 -4.15
N PRO A 155 15.80 -12.11 -3.80
CA PRO A 155 14.37 -11.85 -3.93
C PRO A 155 13.90 -10.64 -3.11
N HIS A 156 14.49 -10.37 -1.94
CA HIS A 156 14.17 -9.18 -1.15
C HIS A 156 14.67 -7.91 -1.80
N LEU A 157 15.87 -7.92 -2.40
CA LEU A 157 16.38 -6.76 -3.14
C LEU A 157 15.52 -6.43 -4.36
N VAL A 158 15.12 -7.45 -5.12
CA VAL A 158 14.18 -7.28 -6.24
C VAL A 158 12.87 -6.68 -5.74
N ASN A 159 12.35 -7.17 -4.62
CA ASN A 159 11.12 -6.63 -4.04
C ASN A 159 11.26 -5.19 -3.56
N LEU A 160 12.37 -4.88 -2.88
CA LEU A 160 12.68 -3.53 -2.42
C LEU A 160 12.73 -2.54 -3.58
N ILE A 161 13.35 -2.91 -4.70
CA ILE A 161 13.40 -2.10 -5.91
C ILE A 161 11.99 -1.87 -6.47
N ALA A 162 11.18 -2.93 -6.54
CA ALA A 162 9.80 -2.82 -7.03
C ALA A 162 8.93 -1.92 -6.13
N LEU A 163 8.99 -2.11 -4.81
CA LEU A 163 8.30 -1.27 -3.84
C LEU A 163 8.79 0.18 -3.91
N ALA A 164 10.09 0.41 -4.05
CA ALA A 164 10.66 1.74 -4.22
C ALA A 164 10.22 2.40 -5.53
N ALA A 165 10.07 1.65 -6.62
CA ALA A 165 9.55 2.17 -7.89
C ALA A 165 8.07 2.56 -7.77
N VAL A 166 7.24 1.66 -7.23
CA VAL A 166 5.78 1.85 -7.08
C VAL A 166 5.46 2.98 -6.09
N THR A 167 6.22 3.12 -5.00
CA THR A 167 6.02 4.21 -4.01
C THR A 167 6.79 5.49 -4.36
N SER A 168 7.39 5.61 -5.54
CA SER A 168 8.08 6.84 -5.94
C SER A 168 7.09 7.97 -6.26
N SER A 169 7.48 9.21 -5.93
CA SER A 169 6.69 10.41 -6.25
C SER A 169 6.47 10.61 -7.75
N THR A 170 7.41 10.14 -8.58
CA THR A 170 7.31 10.20 -10.03
C THR A 170 6.24 9.25 -10.57
N PHE A 171 6.09 8.07 -9.97
CA PHE A 171 5.16 7.05 -10.44
C PHE A 171 3.76 7.21 -9.88
N THR A 172 3.61 7.30 -8.54
CA THR A 172 2.30 7.35 -7.86
C THR A 172 1.93 8.72 -7.30
N GLY A 173 2.79 9.73 -7.47
CA GLY A 173 2.54 11.06 -6.93
C GLY A 173 2.68 11.12 -5.41
N ARG A 174 2.03 12.12 -4.79
CA ARG A 174 2.10 12.37 -3.34
C ARG A 174 1.51 11.23 -2.51
N ASP A 175 0.45 10.59 -3.02
CA ASP A 175 -0.28 9.54 -2.31
C ASP A 175 0.56 8.27 -2.11
N GLY A 176 1.46 7.95 -3.04
CA GLY A 176 2.38 6.82 -2.87
C GLY A 176 3.70 7.19 -2.20
N ALA A 177 4.22 8.40 -2.44
CA ALA A 177 5.50 8.86 -1.89
C ALA A 177 5.57 8.78 -0.36
N ARG A 178 4.46 9.05 0.34
CA ARG A 178 4.36 8.95 1.81
C ARG A 178 4.63 7.54 2.36
N TRP A 179 4.30 6.51 1.59
CA TRP A 179 4.43 5.11 2.03
C TRP A 179 5.82 4.56 1.76
N ARG A 180 6.65 5.29 1.01
CA ARG A 180 7.99 4.87 0.62
C ARG A 180 8.85 4.49 1.83
N SER A 181 8.98 5.36 2.82
CA SER A 181 9.83 5.11 4.00
C SER A 181 9.37 3.87 4.78
N HIS A 182 8.06 3.72 4.96
CA HIS A 182 7.46 2.56 5.62
C HIS A 182 7.67 1.27 4.82
N ALA A 183 7.46 1.31 3.50
CA ALA A 183 7.68 0.18 2.62
C ALA A 183 9.17 -0.24 2.60
N THR A 184 10.10 0.71 2.52
CA THR A 184 11.55 0.43 2.55
C THR A 184 11.99 -0.14 3.89
N MET A 185 11.47 0.40 5.00
CA MET A 185 11.81 -0.10 6.34
C MET A 185 11.24 -1.49 6.57
N ALA A 186 10.00 -1.75 6.14
CA ALA A 186 9.39 -3.07 6.23
C ALA A 186 10.12 -4.12 5.36
N ALA A 187 10.51 -3.76 4.14
CA ALA A 187 11.30 -4.64 3.27
C ALA A 187 12.69 -4.94 3.85
N ALA A 188 13.38 -3.94 4.39
CA ALA A 188 14.67 -4.13 5.05
C ALA A 188 14.55 -5.02 6.30
N ALA A 189 13.53 -4.78 7.13
CA ALA A 189 13.24 -5.59 8.30
C ALA A 189 12.94 -7.05 7.92
N LEU A 190 12.16 -7.28 6.86
CA LEU A 190 11.84 -8.62 6.37
C LEU A 190 13.08 -9.34 5.84
N THR A 191 13.97 -8.63 5.14
CA THR A 191 15.26 -9.16 4.66
C THR A 191 16.13 -9.62 5.83
N ALA A 192 16.27 -8.77 6.85
CA ALA A 192 17.04 -9.08 8.05
C ALA A 192 16.44 -10.26 8.82
N ALA A 193 15.11 -10.28 8.98
CA ALA A 193 14.41 -11.36 9.67
C ALA A 193 14.61 -12.72 8.98
N ASP A 194 14.54 -12.77 7.64
CA ASP A 194 14.78 -14.01 6.88
C ASP A 194 16.24 -14.47 6.96
N ALA A 195 17.21 -13.55 6.83
CA ALA A 195 18.63 -13.89 6.99
C ALA A 195 18.95 -14.43 8.40
N VAL A 196 18.38 -13.82 9.44
CA VAL A 196 18.50 -14.27 10.83
C VAL A 196 17.82 -15.63 11.03
N LEU A 197 16.61 -15.81 10.50
CA LEU A 197 15.86 -17.06 10.60
C LEU A 197 16.62 -18.24 9.96
N VAL A 198 17.27 -18.04 8.82
CA VAL A 198 18.10 -19.08 8.19
C VAL A 198 19.42 -19.27 8.94
N GLY A 199 20.08 -18.19 9.36
CA GLY A 199 21.39 -18.24 10.00
C GLY A 199 21.37 -18.79 11.43
N GLN A 200 20.27 -18.61 12.16
CA GLN A 200 20.09 -19.10 13.54
C GLN A 200 19.33 -20.43 13.62
N TYR A 201 18.98 -21.03 12.48
CA TYR A 201 18.26 -22.29 12.48
C TYR A 201 19.13 -23.43 13.02
N ASP A 202 18.64 -24.11 14.06
CA ASP A 202 19.27 -25.31 14.59
C ASP A 202 19.00 -26.51 13.68
N TYR A 203 19.91 -26.73 12.73
CA TYR A 203 19.85 -27.87 11.83
C TYR A 203 20.28 -29.19 12.49
N SER A 204 20.93 -29.14 13.66
CA SER A 204 21.44 -30.33 14.35
C SER A 204 20.32 -31.21 14.91
N ALA A 205 19.14 -30.63 15.18
CA ALA A 205 17.95 -31.35 15.61
C ALA A 205 17.57 -32.52 14.67
N ASN A 206 17.78 -32.34 13.35
CA ASN A 206 17.52 -33.37 12.34
C ASN A 206 18.47 -34.58 12.43
N ALA A 207 19.60 -34.49 13.14
CA ALA A 207 20.53 -35.62 13.32
C ALA A 207 19.87 -36.79 14.08
N SER A 208 18.92 -36.48 14.96
CA SER A 208 18.18 -37.46 15.77
C SER A 208 16.99 -38.11 15.04
N ALA A 209 16.61 -37.59 13.86
CA ALA A 209 15.45 -38.09 13.12
C ALA A 209 15.71 -39.48 12.52
N LEU A 210 14.93 -40.47 12.94
CA LEU A 210 15.06 -41.87 12.49
C LEU A 210 14.21 -42.18 11.26
N ARG A 211 13.11 -41.44 11.05
CA ARG A 211 12.16 -41.64 9.95
C ARG A 211 12.08 -40.39 9.08
N LEU A 212 11.70 -40.58 7.82
CA LEU A 212 11.54 -39.49 6.84
C LEU A 212 10.52 -38.43 7.31
N GLN A 213 9.42 -38.88 7.92
CA GLN A 213 8.36 -38.00 8.42
C GLN A 213 8.81 -37.11 9.60
N ASP A 214 9.85 -37.51 10.33
CA ASP A 214 10.37 -36.78 11.48
C ASP A 214 11.41 -35.73 11.06
N MET A 215 11.80 -35.70 9.77
CA MET A 215 12.79 -34.77 9.24
C MET A 215 12.14 -33.41 8.93
N ASP A 216 12.76 -32.32 9.43
CA ASP A 216 12.35 -30.97 9.08
C ASP A 216 13.06 -30.50 7.80
N PHE A 217 12.29 -30.35 6.71
CA PHE A 217 12.74 -29.85 5.42
C PHE A 217 12.80 -28.32 5.40
N PHE A 218 13.64 -27.77 6.26
CA PHE A 218 13.71 -26.34 6.53
C PHE A 218 13.91 -25.48 5.29
N TYR A 219 14.85 -25.82 4.40
CA TYR A 219 15.13 -25.04 3.19
C TYR A 219 13.86 -24.77 2.35
N TRP A 220 13.07 -25.81 2.09
CA TRP A 220 11.84 -25.71 1.30
C TRP A 220 10.77 -24.91 2.02
N ARG A 221 10.60 -25.13 3.33
CA ARG A 221 9.65 -24.38 4.16
C ARG A 221 10.04 -22.90 4.23
N ALA A 222 11.31 -22.59 4.48
CA ALA A 222 11.84 -21.23 4.56
C ALA A 222 11.71 -20.51 3.21
N ARG A 223 11.99 -21.20 2.09
CA ARG A 223 11.76 -20.66 0.74
C ARG A 223 10.30 -20.32 0.49
N ALA A 224 9.37 -21.20 0.83
CA ALA A 224 7.93 -20.93 0.67
C ALA A 224 7.50 -19.75 1.56
N LEU A 225 7.91 -19.76 2.84
CA LEU A 225 7.63 -18.68 3.79
C LEU A 225 8.15 -17.32 3.30
N ARG A 226 9.36 -17.29 2.73
CA ARG A 226 9.97 -16.07 2.15
C ARG A 226 9.07 -15.46 1.09
N TYR A 227 8.64 -16.24 0.10
CA TYR A 227 7.79 -15.73 -0.98
C TYR A 227 6.40 -15.35 -0.48
N ILE A 228 5.83 -16.09 0.48
CA ILE A 228 4.56 -15.72 1.12
C ILE A 228 4.70 -14.39 1.87
N ALA A 229 5.77 -14.21 2.63
CA ALA A 229 5.99 -12.99 3.41
C ALA A 229 6.19 -11.77 2.50
N LEU A 230 6.92 -11.92 1.39
CA LEU A 230 7.05 -10.88 0.36
C LEU A 230 5.70 -10.54 -0.28
N ALA A 231 4.91 -11.55 -0.65
CA ALA A 231 3.57 -11.34 -1.20
C ALA A 231 2.63 -10.62 -0.20
N VAL A 232 2.67 -10.99 1.08
CA VAL A 232 1.87 -10.33 2.13
C VAL A 232 2.29 -8.86 2.30
N LEU A 233 3.59 -8.57 2.26
CA LEU A 233 4.08 -7.20 2.31
C LEU A 233 3.55 -6.37 1.13
N ASP A 234 3.63 -6.91 -0.09
CA ASP A 234 3.20 -6.22 -1.31
C ASP A 234 1.68 -6.01 -1.33
N ILE A 235 0.89 -6.99 -0.87
CA ILE A 235 -0.56 -6.85 -0.67
C ILE A 235 -0.85 -5.73 0.32
N GLY A 236 -0.12 -5.69 1.45
CA GLY A 236 -0.27 -4.65 2.46
C GLY A 236 0.01 -3.25 1.91
N ILE A 237 1.13 -3.07 1.19
CA ILE A 237 1.46 -1.78 0.56
C ILE A 237 0.46 -1.44 -0.56
N GLY A 238 0.05 -2.41 -1.37
CA GLY A 238 -0.97 -2.22 -2.39
C GLY A 238 -2.31 -1.77 -1.80
N ALA A 239 -2.74 -2.36 -0.69
CA ALA A 239 -3.95 -1.95 0.02
C ALA A 239 -3.84 -0.50 0.53
N LEU A 240 -2.69 -0.11 1.09
CA LEU A 240 -2.46 1.26 1.54
C LEU A 240 -2.49 2.26 0.38
N LEU A 241 -1.88 1.93 -0.76
CA LEU A 241 -1.92 2.76 -1.98
C LEU A 241 -3.33 2.90 -2.55
N PHE A 242 -4.09 1.81 -2.56
CA PHE A 242 -5.49 1.82 -3.00
C PHE A 242 -6.34 2.71 -2.10
N LEU A 243 -6.23 2.55 -0.79
CA LEU A 243 -7.01 3.31 0.19
C LEU A 243 -6.66 4.81 0.16
N SER A 244 -5.38 5.17 0.07
CA SER A 244 -4.97 6.57 -0.04
C SER A 244 -5.33 7.18 -1.39
N GLY A 245 -5.14 6.44 -2.48
CA GLY A 245 -5.41 6.91 -3.84
C GLY A 245 -6.88 7.11 -4.19
N THR A 246 -7.77 6.33 -3.57
CA THR A 246 -9.23 6.43 -3.79
C THR A 246 -9.91 7.37 -2.78
N ARG A 247 -9.13 8.07 -1.95
CA ARG A 247 -9.60 8.92 -0.83
C ARG A 247 -10.48 8.21 0.19
N ARG A 248 -10.44 6.88 0.26
CA ARG A 248 -11.23 6.09 1.20
C ARG A 248 -10.65 6.09 2.62
N ALA A 249 -9.34 6.21 2.74
CA ALA A 249 -8.68 6.39 4.03
C ALA A 249 -7.38 7.18 3.88
N PHE A 250 -6.91 7.75 5.00
CA PHE A 250 -5.65 8.49 5.07
C PHE A 250 -5.56 9.67 4.09
N VAL A 251 -6.68 10.36 3.84
CA VAL A 251 -6.72 11.55 2.99
C VAL A 251 -5.78 12.60 3.55
N LEU A 252 -4.83 13.07 2.74
CA LEU A 252 -4.03 14.23 3.11
C LEU A 252 -4.83 15.50 2.82
N PRO A 253 -4.94 16.42 3.78
CA PRO A 253 -5.39 17.75 3.46
C PRO A 253 -4.42 18.39 2.44
N PRO A 254 -4.92 19.22 1.51
CA PRO A 254 -4.06 20.01 0.63
C PRO A 254 -3.12 20.87 1.49
N SER A 255 -1.89 21.06 1.02
CA SER A 255 -0.88 21.85 1.73
C SER A 255 -1.36 23.30 1.90
N GLU A 256 -0.84 24.01 2.90
CA GLU A 256 -1.19 25.43 3.09
C GLU A 256 -0.91 26.26 1.83
N ALA A 257 0.20 25.98 1.14
CA ALA A 257 0.52 26.60 -0.14
C ALA A 257 -0.51 26.28 -1.23
N GLU A 258 -0.93 25.01 -1.37
CA GLU A 258 -1.97 24.59 -2.32
C GLU A 258 -3.33 25.24 -2.00
N ARG A 259 -3.65 25.39 -0.70
CA ARG A 259 -4.86 26.09 -0.23
C ARG A 259 -4.81 27.57 -0.59
N ILE A 260 -3.69 28.24 -0.30
CA ILE A 260 -3.48 29.65 -0.64
C ILE A 260 -3.56 29.86 -2.15
N GLU A 261 -2.94 28.97 -2.93
CA GLU A 261 -2.98 29.04 -4.39
C GLU A 261 -4.41 28.85 -4.93
N ALA A 262 -5.16 27.87 -4.41
CA ALA A 262 -6.55 27.65 -4.77
C ALA A 262 -7.42 28.88 -4.45
N SER A 263 -7.27 29.44 -3.25
CA SER A 263 -7.95 30.68 -2.85
C SER A 263 -7.55 31.87 -3.73
N ASN A 264 -6.28 31.99 -4.09
CA ASN A 264 -5.80 33.07 -4.97
C ASN A 264 -6.35 32.93 -6.41
N ARG A 265 -6.47 31.69 -6.92
CA ARG A 265 -7.12 31.42 -8.22
C ARG A 265 -8.61 31.77 -8.19
N ALA A 266 -9.31 31.43 -7.10
CA ALA A 266 -10.70 31.81 -6.90
C ALA A 266 -10.86 33.35 -6.82
N LEU A 267 -10.03 34.02 -6.02
CA LEU A 267 -10.00 35.49 -5.91
C LEU A 267 -9.69 36.17 -7.24
N THR A 268 -8.76 35.64 -8.03
CA THR A 268 -8.43 36.16 -9.36
C THR A 268 -9.64 36.04 -10.30
N THR A 269 -10.39 34.95 -10.23
CA THR A 269 -11.62 34.74 -11.00
C THR A 269 -12.74 35.69 -10.58
N VAL A 270 -12.89 35.94 -9.27
CA VAL A 270 -13.87 36.92 -8.76
C VAL A 270 -13.46 38.34 -9.18
N LYS A 271 -12.19 38.69 -9.05
CA LYS A 271 -11.64 39.99 -9.47
C LYS A 271 -11.85 40.25 -10.96
N SER A 272 -11.63 39.26 -11.82
CA SER A 272 -11.85 39.42 -13.26
C SER A 272 -13.31 39.65 -13.60
N LYS A 273 -14.24 38.92 -12.96
CA LYS A 273 -15.68 39.14 -13.08
C LYS A 273 -16.11 40.53 -12.58
N LEU A 274 -15.58 40.97 -11.43
CA LEU A 274 -15.90 42.27 -10.86
C LEU A 274 -15.37 43.42 -11.74
N SER A 275 -14.18 43.25 -12.31
CA SER A 275 -13.62 44.19 -13.29
C SER A 275 -14.50 44.26 -14.54
N ALA A 276 -14.92 43.12 -15.09
CA ALA A 276 -15.82 43.07 -16.24
C ALA A 276 -17.17 43.75 -15.95
N LEU A 277 -17.77 43.47 -14.78
CA LEU A 277 -18.99 44.16 -14.33
C LEU A 277 -18.78 45.67 -14.18
N GLY A 278 -17.63 46.08 -13.64
CA GLY A 278 -17.24 47.49 -13.53
C GLY A 278 -17.14 48.17 -14.89
N ILE A 279 -16.54 47.51 -15.87
CA ILE A 279 -16.48 47.99 -17.26
C ILE A 279 -17.90 48.13 -17.82
N VAL A 280 -18.72 47.07 -17.78
CA VAL A 280 -20.11 47.12 -18.28
C VAL A 280 -20.90 48.25 -17.63
N LYS A 281 -20.86 48.37 -16.30
CA LYS A 281 -21.55 49.45 -15.57
C LYS A 281 -21.04 50.82 -16.01
N ASN A 282 -19.73 51.00 -16.13
CA ASN A 282 -19.16 52.27 -16.57
C ASN A 282 -19.55 52.62 -18.02
N THR A 283 -19.50 51.65 -18.93
CA THR A 283 -19.92 51.81 -20.33
C THR A 283 -21.40 52.16 -20.42
N THR A 284 -22.26 51.44 -19.70
CA THR A 284 -23.71 51.74 -19.67
C THR A 284 -24.03 53.11 -19.10
N LEU A 285 -23.26 53.62 -18.13
CA LEU A 285 -23.48 54.96 -17.57
C LEU A 285 -22.91 56.08 -18.45
N ARG A 286 -21.86 55.80 -19.23
CA ARG A 286 -21.25 56.80 -20.12
C ARG A 286 -22.01 56.94 -21.44
N ASP A 287 -22.55 55.85 -21.96
CA ASP A 287 -23.35 55.85 -23.19
C ASP A 287 -24.79 56.31 -22.92
N GLU A 288 -25.29 57.28 -23.70
CA GLU A 288 -26.62 57.87 -23.52
C GLU A 288 -27.74 56.86 -23.77
N GLU A 289 -27.62 56.05 -24.82
CA GLU A 289 -28.65 55.09 -25.21
C GLU A 289 -28.74 53.94 -24.18
N LEU A 290 -27.60 53.37 -23.80
CA LEU A 290 -27.55 52.29 -22.80
C LEU A 290 -28.02 52.76 -21.43
N ARG A 291 -27.70 54.01 -21.04
CA ARG A 291 -28.17 54.59 -19.78
C ARG A 291 -29.67 54.76 -19.78
N ALA A 292 -30.25 55.29 -20.85
CA ALA A 292 -31.69 55.45 -20.99
C ALA A 292 -32.42 54.11 -20.95
N ARG A 293 -31.90 53.08 -21.64
CA ARG A 293 -32.46 51.71 -21.60
C ARG A 293 -32.38 51.09 -20.20
N SER A 294 -31.25 51.26 -19.51
CA SER A 294 -31.05 50.77 -18.13
C SER A 294 -32.03 51.44 -17.16
N GLN A 295 -32.17 52.77 -17.22
CA GLN A 295 -33.14 53.49 -16.39
C GLN A 295 -34.58 53.07 -16.71
N ALA A 296 -34.94 52.95 -17.99
CA ALA A 296 -36.26 52.50 -18.41
C ALA A 296 -36.58 51.08 -17.92
N TYR A 297 -35.59 50.18 -17.93
CA TYR A 297 -35.73 48.84 -17.35
C TYR A 297 -36.04 48.92 -15.85
N TRP A 298 -35.25 49.65 -15.06
CA TRP A 298 -35.46 49.74 -13.61
C TRP A 298 -36.75 50.48 -13.23
N LEU A 299 -37.15 51.50 -14.00
CA LEU A 299 -38.44 52.17 -13.87
C LEU A 299 -39.60 51.19 -14.13
N ARG A 300 -39.52 50.42 -15.22
CA ARG A 300 -40.53 49.42 -15.57
C ARG A 300 -40.62 48.30 -14.53
N GLU A 301 -39.49 47.81 -14.05
CA GLU A 301 -39.45 46.79 -12.99
C GLU A 301 -40.12 47.32 -11.72
N GLY A 302 -39.79 48.55 -11.30
CA GLY A 302 -40.43 49.18 -10.15
C GLY A 302 -41.93 49.41 -10.32
N GLN A 303 -42.37 49.73 -11.55
CA GLN A 303 -43.79 49.84 -11.90
C GLN A 303 -44.48 48.48 -11.85
N MET A 304 -43.92 47.44 -12.48
CA MET A 304 -44.46 46.08 -12.46
C MET A 304 -44.58 45.54 -11.04
N VAL A 305 -43.56 45.75 -10.20
CA VAL A 305 -43.59 45.34 -8.79
C VAL A 305 -44.67 46.12 -8.03
N ARG A 306 -44.83 47.42 -8.31
CA ARG A 306 -45.87 48.24 -7.67
C ARG A 306 -47.28 47.82 -8.10
N GLU A 307 -47.51 47.62 -9.39
CA GLU A 307 -48.77 47.13 -9.94
C GLU A 307 -49.12 45.75 -9.37
N ALA A 308 -48.15 44.83 -9.30
CA ALA A 308 -48.32 43.54 -8.65
C ALA A 308 -48.67 43.69 -7.15
N MET A 309 -48.12 44.69 -6.47
CA MET A 309 -48.43 45.00 -5.05
C MET A 309 -49.72 45.81 -4.85
N GLU A 310 -50.42 46.21 -5.91
CA GLU A 310 -51.77 46.80 -5.83
C GLU A 310 -52.87 45.72 -5.86
N GLU A 311 -52.55 44.53 -6.38
CA GLU A 311 -53.46 43.38 -6.36
C GLU A 311 -53.63 42.84 -4.94
N ARG A 312 -54.87 42.87 -4.45
CA ARG A 312 -55.22 42.45 -3.09
C ARG A 312 -54.78 41.02 -2.78
N GLU A 313 -54.90 40.12 -3.76
CA GLU A 313 -54.48 38.72 -3.63
C GLU A 313 -52.97 38.58 -3.44
N VAL A 314 -52.16 39.38 -4.13
CA VAL A 314 -50.70 39.38 -4.00
C VAL A 314 -50.29 39.97 -2.65
N VAL A 315 -50.92 41.06 -2.22
CA VAL A 315 -50.65 41.67 -0.91
C VAL A 315 -51.01 40.71 0.23
N GLU A 316 -52.16 40.05 0.16
CA GLU A 316 -52.59 39.05 1.14
C GLU A 316 -51.66 37.83 1.13
N SER A 317 -51.22 37.36 -0.05
CA SER A 317 -50.27 36.26 -0.16
C SER A 317 -48.87 36.63 0.35
N VAL A 318 -48.41 37.87 0.14
CA VAL A 318 -47.12 38.35 0.63
C VAL A 318 -47.17 38.53 2.15
N ASN A 319 -48.26 39.07 2.70
CA ASN A 319 -48.46 39.15 4.14
C ASN A 319 -48.59 37.76 4.79
N ASP A 320 -49.33 36.82 4.20
CA ASP A 320 -49.37 35.42 4.67
C ASP A 320 -47.97 34.78 4.65
N ALA A 321 -47.20 35.03 3.59
CA ALA A 321 -45.83 34.53 3.50
C ALA A 321 -44.94 35.15 4.58
N LEU A 322 -45.02 36.46 4.83
CA LEU A 322 -44.24 37.17 5.85
C LEU A 322 -44.63 36.81 7.28
N GLU A 323 -45.91 36.56 7.55
CA GLU A 323 -46.42 36.22 8.89
C GLU A 323 -46.25 34.73 9.22
N ASN A 324 -46.50 33.84 8.25
CA ASN A 324 -46.66 32.40 8.53
C ASN A 324 -45.56 31.51 7.94
N ARG A 325 -44.83 31.95 6.89
CA ARG A 325 -43.92 31.06 6.13
C ARG A 325 -42.47 31.51 6.10
N ILE A 326 -42.21 32.81 6.24
CA ILE A 326 -40.89 33.42 6.11
C ILE A 326 -40.47 33.93 7.48
N ASN A 327 -39.46 33.31 8.06
CA ASN A 327 -38.83 33.84 9.27
C ASN A 327 -37.93 35.03 8.88
N ILE A 328 -38.42 36.25 9.07
CA ILE A 328 -37.68 37.49 8.73
C ILE A 328 -36.31 37.55 9.44
N GLN A 329 -36.21 37.02 10.66
CA GLN A 329 -34.94 36.98 11.40
C GLN A 329 -33.95 36.02 10.73
N GLN A 330 -34.44 34.90 10.20
CA GLN A 330 -33.63 33.95 9.44
C GLN A 330 -33.19 34.55 8.10
N VAL A 331 -34.07 35.25 7.38
CA VAL A 331 -33.71 35.93 6.13
C VAL A 331 -32.69 37.04 6.35
N THR A 332 -32.83 37.79 7.46
CA THR A 332 -31.89 38.86 7.82
C THR A 332 -30.54 38.26 8.22
N SER A 333 -30.56 37.18 9.01
CA SER A 333 -29.34 36.43 9.34
C SER A 333 -28.69 35.82 8.10
N ASP A 334 -29.45 35.28 7.14
CA ASP A 334 -28.93 34.74 5.89
C ASP A 334 -28.33 35.84 5.00
N ALA A 335 -28.93 37.03 4.97
CA ALA A 335 -28.41 38.19 4.25
C ALA A 335 -27.13 38.74 4.91
N GLU A 336 -27.08 38.81 6.24
CA GLU A 336 -25.89 39.12 7.02
C GLU A 336 -24.81 38.06 6.79
N ASN A 337 -25.13 36.77 6.85
CA ASN A 337 -24.22 35.67 6.56
C ASN A 337 -23.72 35.68 5.12
N TYR A 338 -24.55 36.09 4.15
CA TYR A 338 -24.16 36.22 2.75
C TYR A 338 -23.20 37.40 2.55
N THR A 339 -23.51 38.56 3.13
CA THR A 339 -22.62 39.74 3.08
C THR A 339 -21.33 39.49 3.85
N GLU A 340 -21.40 38.94 5.07
CA GLU A 340 -20.25 38.47 5.82
C GLU A 340 -19.49 37.38 5.07
N GLY A 341 -20.13 36.43 4.38
CA GLY A 341 -19.48 35.37 3.62
C GLY A 341 -18.80 35.85 2.34
N VAL A 342 -19.21 37.00 1.80
CA VAL A 342 -18.53 37.68 0.70
C VAL A 342 -17.26 38.39 1.17
N PHE A 343 -17.19 38.84 2.44
CA PHE A 343 -16.06 39.57 3.01
C PHE A 343 -15.17 38.76 3.97
N ARG A 344 -15.68 37.70 4.59
CA ARG A 344 -14.91 36.71 5.32
C ARG A 344 -14.12 35.93 4.29
N GLN A 345 -12.79 35.98 4.40
CA GLN A 345 -11.98 34.87 3.92
C GLN A 345 -12.60 33.57 4.44
N PRO A 346 -12.55 32.46 3.69
CA PRO A 346 -12.97 31.18 4.23
C PRO A 346 -12.09 30.89 5.45
N GLU A 347 -12.58 31.25 6.64
CA GLU A 347 -12.06 30.77 7.90
C GLU A 347 -12.14 29.26 7.79
N GLY A 348 -10.99 28.63 7.98
CA GLY A 348 -10.84 27.22 7.73
C GLY A 348 -11.98 26.44 8.34
N THR A 349 -12.49 25.47 7.58
CA THR A 349 -13.05 24.25 8.14
C THR A 349 -11.95 23.60 8.98
N ALA A 350 -11.83 24.11 10.21
CA ALA A 350 -11.13 23.54 11.33
C ALA A 350 -12.22 23.04 12.29
N GLN A 351 -12.86 21.94 11.90
CA GLN A 351 -13.22 20.86 12.80
C GLN A 351 -12.87 19.54 12.10
#